data_AF-A0A090AEK8-F1
#
_entry.id   AF-A0A090AEK8-F1
#
_cell.length_a   1.000
_cell.length_b   1.000
_cell.length_c   1.000
_cell.angle_alpha   90.00
_cell.angle_beta   90.00
_cell.angle_gamma   90.00
#
_symmetry.space_group_name_H-M   'P 1'
#
loop_
_entity.id
_entity.type
_entity.pdbx_description
1 polymer ?
#
loop_
_entity_poly.entity_id
_entity_poly.type
_entity_poly.pdbx_seq_one_letter_code
_entity_poly.pdbx_strand_id
1 'polypeptide(L)' 'MNPKLHFEGLPEPQKRLWDKLVQQSWLESFYLAGGTALALHLGHRHSIDFDFFIL' A
#
# COMPACT_ATOMS: atom_id res chain seq x y z
N MET A 1 -4.13 -9.44 -15.95
CA MET A 1 -4.12 -10.26 -14.72
C MET A 1 -4.09 -9.29 -13.55
N ASN A 2 -4.97 -9.43 -12.55
CA ASN A 2 -4.82 -8.63 -11.32
C ASN A 2 -3.64 -9.22 -10.54
N PRO A 3 -2.52 -8.49 -10.35
CA PRO A 3 -1.43 -9.00 -9.55
C PRO A 3 -1.92 -9.23 -8.12
N LYS A 4 -1.58 -10.38 -7.55
CA LYS A 4 -1.83 -10.66 -6.14
C LYS A 4 -0.99 -9.70 -5.31
N LEU A 5 -1.63 -8.93 -4.43
CA LEU A 5 -0.92 -8.04 -3.50
C LEU A 5 -0.43 -8.83 -2.29
N HIS A 6 0.81 -8.54 -1.88
CA HIS A 6 1.54 -9.18 -0.79
C HIS A 6 1.50 -8.34 0.49
N PHE A 7 0.38 -8.41 1.21
CA PHE A 7 0.17 -7.66 2.45
C PHE A 7 1.07 -8.14 3.61
N GLU A 8 1.69 -9.32 3.51
CA GLU A 8 2.71 -9.78 4.45
C GLU A 8 3.92 -8.84 4.53
N GLY A 9 4.16 -8.01 3.51
CA GLY A 9 5.19 -6.96 3.50
C GLY A 9 4.86 -5.74 4.37
N LEU A 10 3.63 -5.62 4.88
CA LEU A 10 3.22 -4.55 5.78
C LEU A 10 3.21 -5.03 7.24
N PRO A 11 3.85 -4.31 8.18
CA PRO A 11 3.67 -4.59 9.60
C PRO A 11 2.21 -4.43 10.05
N GLU A 12 1.80 -5.16 11.09
CA GLU A 12 0.43 -5.15 11.60
C GLU A 12 -0.16 -3.75 11.89
N PRO A 13 0.58 -2.78 12.48
CA PRO A 13 0.07 -1.42 12.64
C PRO A 13 -0.23 -0.74 11.31
N GLN A 14 0.58 -0.98 10.28
CA GLN A 14 0.41 -0.39 8.96
C GLN A 14 -0.75 -1.01 8.19
N LYS A 15 -1.01 -2.32 8.34
CA LYS A 15 -2.24 -2.96 7.82
C LYS A 15 -3.50 -2.34 8.42
N ARG A 16 -3.54 -2.12 9.74
CA ARG A 16 -4.68 -1.45 10.39
C ARG A 16 -4.88 -0.01 9.91
N LEU A 17 -3.80 0.68 9.56
CA LEU A 17 -3.89 2.01 8.96
C LEU A 17 -4.40 1.94 7.51
N TRP A 18 -3.90 0.98 6.72
CA TRP A 18 -4.37 0.70 5.36
C TRP A 18 -5.89 0.52 5.32
N ASP A 19 -6.44 -0.32 6.20
CA ASP A 19 -7.88 -0.57 6.26
C ASP A 19 -8.70 0.71 6.49
N LYS A 20 -8.16 1.68 7.23
CA LYS A 20 -8.80 2.98 7.46
C LYS A 20 -8.64 3.93 6.26
N LEU A 21 -7.46 3.92 5.63
CA LEU A 21 -7.15 4.79 4.50
C LEU A 21 -7.95 4.42 3.26
N VAL A 22 -8.09 3.13 2.93
CA VAL A 22 -8.83 2.69 1.74
C VAL A 22 -10.33 2.98 1.80
N GLN A 23 -10.86 3.28 2.98
CA GLN A 23 -12.25 3.70 3.17
C GLN A 23 -12.46 5.20 2.88
N GLN A 24 -11.38 5.97 2.69
CA GLN A 24 -11.48 7.41 2.47
C GLN A 24 -11.66 7.71 0.99
N SER A 25 -12.76 8.39 0.63
CA SER A 25 -13.06 8.74 -0.77
C SER A 25 -12.01 9.66 -1.40
N TRP A 26 -11.34 10.50 -0.61
CA TRP A 26 -10.27 11.36 -1.12
C TRP A 26 -9.06 10.56 -1.63
N LEU A 27 -8.89 9.30 -1.21
CA LEU A 27 -7.78 8.45 -1.64
C LEU A 27 -7.98 7.90 -3.07
N GLU A 28 -9.20 7.94 -3.62
CA GLU A 28 -9.50 7.48 -4.98
C GLU A 28 -8.70 8.23 -6.06
N SER A 29 -8.30 9.48 -5.78
CA SER A 29 -7.51 10.32 -6.66
C SER A 29 -5.99 10.09 -6.55
N PHE A 30 -5.56 9.21 -5.63
CA PHE A 30 -4.15 8.95 -5.37
C PHE A 30 -3.75 7.56 -5.82
N TYR A 31 -2.48 7.40 -6.18
CA TYR A 31 -1.85 6.10 -6.35
C TYR A 31 -0.70 5.94 -5.36
N LEU A 32 -0.51 4.70 -4.89
CA LEU A 32 0.63 4.35 -4.04
C LEU A 32 1.83 4.07 -4.93
N ALA A 33 2.95 4.72 -4.65
CA ALA A 33 4.21 4.51 -5.36
C ALA A 33 5.35 4.14 -4.38
N GLY A 34 6.57 4.11 -4.90
CA GLY A 34 7.77 3.92 -4.09
C GLY A 34 7.94 2.51 -3.54
N GLY A 35 8.65 2.42 -2.42
CA GLY A 35 9.11 1.16 -1.84
C GLY A 35 7.96 0.26 -1.39
N THR A 36 6.89 0.85 -0.86
CA THR A 36 5.75 0.08 -0.35
C THR A 36 4.87 -0.46 -1.47
N ALA A 37 4.69 0.29 -2.56
CA ALA A 37 4.02 -0.23 -3.77
C ALA A 37 4.77 -1.44 -4.33
N LEU A 38 6.11 -1.36 -4.44
CA LEU A 38 6.94 -2.47 -4.91
C LEU A 38 6.93 -3.66 -3.95
N ALA A 39 6.93 -3.40 -2.64
CA ALA A 39 6.82 -4.45 -1.62
C ALA A 39 5.49 -5.20 -1.72
N LEU A 40 4.36 -4.49 -1.90
CA LEU A 40 3.05 -5.09 -2.13
C LEU A 40 3.00 -5.87 -3.45
N HIS A 41 3.73 -5.45 -4.49
CA HIS A 41 3.74 -6.14 -5.77
C HIS A 41 4.55 -7.43 -5.77
N LEU A 42 5.68 -7.47 -5.06
CA LEU A 42 6.65 -8.57 -5.11
C LEU A 42 6.73 -9.44 -3.84
N GLY A 43 6.21 -8.97 -2.70
CA GLY A 43 6.32 -9.65 -1.41
C GLY A 43 7.77 -9.84 -0.91
N HIS A 44 8.72 -9.07 -1.45
CA HIS A 44 10.15 -9.33 -1.31
C HIS A 44 10.78 -8.83 -0.01
N ARG A 45 10.12 -7.92 0.72
CA ARG A 45 10.61 -7.36 1.98
C ARG A 45 9.47 -6.70 2.76
N HIS A 46 9.74 -6.41 4.04
CA HIS A 46 8.92 -5.45 4.76
C HIS A 46 9.21 -4.03 4.27
N SER A 47 8.15 -3.23 4.15
CA SER A 47 8.25 -1.79 3.90
C SER A 47 7.39 -1.08 4.93
N ILE A 48 7.87 0.07 5.36
CA ILE A 48 7.21 0.95 6.32
C ILE A 48 7.11 2.28 5.61
N ASP A 49 5.97 2.96 5.74
CA ASP A 49 5.55 4.20 5.06
C ASP A 49 4.61 3.98 3.85
N PHE A 50 3.79 4.97 3.56
CA PHE A 50 2.93 5.02 2.37
C PHE A 50 3.21 6.30 1.59
N ASP A 51 3.73 6.17 0.37
CA ASP A 51 3.98 7.29 -0.53
C ASP A 51 2.84 7.41 -1.55
N PHE A 52 1.83 8.23 -1.21
CA PHE A 52 0.71 8.51 -2.10
C PHE A 52 0.99 9.75 -2.95
N PHE A 53 0.69 9.65 -4.25
CA PHE A 53 0.84 10.74 -5.22
C PHE A 53 -0.44 10.92 -6.03
N ILE A 54 -0.62 12.11 -6.58
CA ILE A 54 -1.62 12.42 -7.61
C ILE A 54 -0.91 12.65 -8.95
N LEU A 55 -1.65 12.55 -10.06
CA LEU A 55 -1.16 12.95 -11.39
C LEU A 55 -0.95 14.47 -11.50
#